data_AF-A0A0D1YKB6-F1
#
_entry.id   AF-A0A0D1YKB6-F1
#
_cell.length_a   1.000
_cell.length_b   1.000
_cell.length_c   1.000
_cell.angle_alpha   90.00
_cell.angle_beta   90.00
_cell.angle_gamma   90.00
#
_symmetry.space_group_name_H-M   'P 1'
#
loop_
_entity.id
_entity.type
_entity.pdbx_description
1 polymer ?
#
loop_
_entity_poly.entity_id
_entity_poly.type
_entity_poly.pdbx_seq_one_letter_code
_entity_poly.pdbx_strand_id
1 'polypeptide(L)'
;MLPDLPENRTKLLRLHATIEKSVEHEHPSLKYPLVLEEVYARIANELGISFDRDQQISYGRQIGDWPAFPDTVEAMKILANHYKLFVLSNVDEDSFRRTCSGPLKVERFQEIGISKEGVVMVAQSLDLDHMSCKTLGFPPGVWIARKGAIMGGDRKELEDQGRIELGAVYETLGEFAAAVQTAFME
;
A
#
# COMPACT_ATOMS: atom_id res chain seq x y z
N MET A 1 9.34 -0.12 28.58
CA MET A 1 9.17 -0.62 27.19
C MET A 1 7.88 -1.45 27.16
N LEU A 2 6.98 -1.21 26.21
CA LEU A 2 5.77 -2.03 26.07
C LEU A 2 6.17 -3.47 25.68
N PRO A 3 5.59 -4.52 26.29
CA PRO A 3 5.90 -5.88 25.90
C PRO A 3 5.39 -6.16 24.48
N ASP A 4 6.12 -6.99 23.75
CA ASP A 4 5.76 -7.36 22.37
C ASP A 4 4.61 -8.37 22.35
N LEU A 5 3.40 -7.86 22.51
CA LEU A 5 2.14 -8.62 22.55
C LEU A 5 1.25 -8.24 21.35
N PRO A 6 0.42 -9.16 20.82
CA PRO A 6 -0.44 -8.90 19.66
C PRO A 6 -1.35 -7.67 19.82
N GLU A 7 -1.87 -7.42 21.01
CA GLU A 7 -2.69 -6.26 21.34
C GLU A 7 -1.89 -4.95 21.27
N ASN A 8 -0.62 -4.97 21.67
CA ASN A 8 0.25 -3.80 21.62
C ASN A 8 0.66 -3.50 20.18
N ARG A 9 0.95 -4.51 19.36
CA ARG A 9 1.19 -4.35 17.92
C ARG A 9 -0.02 -3.73 17.23
N THR A 10 -1.21 -4.26 17.53
CA THR A 10 -2.47 -3.74 16.98
C THR A 10 -2.70 -2.28 17.37
N LYS A 11 -2.48 -1.94 18.65
CA LYS A 11 -2.63 -0.57 19.15
C LYS A 11 -1.63 0.38 18.48
N LEU A 12 -0.37 -0.03 18.35
CA LEU A 12 0.68 0.75 17.69
C LEU A 12 0.37 0.97 16.20
N LEU A 13 -0.08 -0.05 15.48
CA LEU A 13 -0.43 0.09 14.06
C LEU A 13 -1.64 1.02 13.84
N ARG A 14 -2.65 0.98 14.72
CA ARG A 14 -3.79 1.93 14.64
C ARG A 14 -3.35 3.36 14.93
N LEU A 15 -2.47 3.55 15.92
CA LEU A 15 -1.92 4.85 16.23
C LEU A 15 -1.07 5.37 15.06
N HIS A 16 -0.24 4.52 14.46
CA HIS A 16 0.53 4.82 13.25
C HIS A 16 -0.38 5.28 12.12
N ALA A 17 -1.38 4.47 11.74
CA ALA A 17 -2.30 4.81 10.64
C ALA A 17 -3.02 6.15 10.88
N THR A 18 -3.40 6.43 12.12
CA THR A 18 -4.07 7.69 12.49
C THR A 18 -3.14 8.89 12.34
N ILE A 19 -1.91 8.77 12.85
CA ILE A 19 -0.91 9.85 12.82
C ILE A 19 -0.41 10.07 11.39
N GLU A 20 -0.10 9.00 10.65
CA GLU A 20 0.32 9.04 9.24
C GLU A 20 -0.67 9.84 8.40
N LYS A 21 -1.96 9.51 8.51
CA LYS A 21 -3.03 10.23 7.80
C LYS A 21 -3.08 11.72 8.16
N SER A 22 -2.82 12.08 9.42
CA SER A 22 -2.74 13.49 9.84
C SER A 22 -1.52 14.18 9.22
N VAL A 23 -0.35 13.54 9.26
CA VAL A 23 0.89 14.09 8.72
C VAL A 23 0.80 14.28 7.21
N GLU A 24 0.29 13.30 6.46
CA GLU A 24 0.09 13.40 5.01
C GLU A 24 -0.89 14.52 4.64
N HIS A 25 -1.92 14.74 5.47
CA HIS A 25 -2.87 15.84 5.28
C HIS A 25 -2.27 17.23 5.59
N GLU A 26 -1.50 17.34 6.68
CA GLU A 26 -0.82 18.58 7.08
C GLU A 26 0.33 18.94 6.13
N HIS A 27 0.96 17.94 5.51
CA HIS A 27 2.19 18.08 4.75
C HIS A 27 2.15 17.29 3.43
N PRO A 28 1.28 17.66 2.48
CA PRO A 28 1.00 16.88 1.27
C PRO A 28 2.18 16.76 0.29
N SER A 29 3.23 17.56 0.45
CA SER A 29 4.43 17.54 -0.41
C SER A 29 5.65 16.89 0.26
N LEU A 30 5.53 16.43 1.51
CA LEU A 30 6.62 15.72 2.15
C LEU A 30 6.88 14.39 1.45
N LYS A 31 8.15 14.05 1.29
CA LYS A 31 8.55 12.72 0.84
C LYS A 31 8.15 11.71 1.91
N TYR A 32 7.66 10.55 1.48
CA TYR A 32 7.14 9.53 2.39
C TYR A 32 8.12 9.09 3.52
N PRO A 33 9.45 9.00 3.34
CA PRO A 33 10.36 8.77 4.46
C PRO A 33 10.31 9.85 5.55
N LEU A 34 10.10 11.12 5.17
CA LEU A 34 9.96 12.23 6.10
C LEU A 34 8.59 12.21 6.80
N VAL A 35 7.55 11.71 6.13
CA VAL A 35 6.26 11.41 6.77
C VAL A 35 6.47 10.38 7.87
N LEU A 36 7.14 9.26 7.57
CA LEU A 36 7.43 8.21 8.55
C LEU A 36 8.33 8.69 9.70
N GLU A 37 9.29 9.57 9.43
CA GLU A 37 10.07 10.25 10.47
C GLU A 37 9.17 11.02 11.44
N GLU A 38 8.23 11.82 10.93
CA GLU A 38 7.29 12.58 11.76
C GLU A 38 6.33 11.67 12.54
N VAL A 39 5.85 10.60 11.89
CA VAL A 39 5.01 9.58 12.54
C VAL A 39 5.75 8.95 13.73
N TYR A 40 7.02 8.59 13.55
CA TYR A 40 7.84 8.04 14.62
C TYR A 40 7.95 9.00 15.81
N ALA A 41 8.26 10.27 15.55
CA ALA A 41 8.38 11.28 16.59
C ALA A 41 7.05 11.50 17.34
N ARG A 42 5.93 11.59 16.62
CA ARG A 42 4.60 11.77 17.23
C ARG A 42 4.19 10.57 18.07
N ILE A 43 4.42 9.34 17.60
CA ILE A 43 4.18 8.13 18.39
C ILE A 43 5.05 8.10 19.65
N ALA A 44 6.35 8.40 19.54
CA ALA A 44 7.26 8.39 20.68
C ALA A 44 6.84 9.42 21.74
N ASN A 45 6.45 10.62 21.31
CA ASN A 45 5.92 11.67 22.20
C ASN A 45 4.61 11.23 22.89
N GLU A 46 3.65 10.66 22.14
CA GLU A 46 2.38 10.13 22.67
C GLU A 46 2.62 9.08 23.77
N LEU A 47 3.66 8.27 23.61
CA LEU A 47 4.04 7.22 24.55
C LEU A 47 4.99 7.69 25.66
N GLY A 48 5.42 8.96 25.67
CA GLY A 48 6.39 9.49 26.62
C GLY A 48 7.78 8.85 26.52
N ILE A 49 8.17 8.38 25.32
CA ILE A 49 9.44 7.71 25.06
C ILE A 49 10.42 8.73 24.48
N SER A 50 11.59 8.87 25.12
CA SER A 50 12.70 9.64 24.56
C SER A 50 13.26 8.95 23.33
N PHE A 51 13.53 9.72 22.28
CA PHE A 51 14.18 9.27 21.05
C PHE A 51 15.23 10.28 20.60
N ASP A 52 16.15 9.83 19.75
CA ASP A 52 17.09 10.71 19.06
C ASP A 52 16.76 10.83 17.56
N ARG A 53 17.43 11.79 16.91
CA ARG A 53 17.22 12.06 15.48
C ARG A 53 17.64 10.90 14.59
N ASP A 54 18.64 10.11 15.00
CA ASP A 54 19.14 8.98 14.20
C ASP A 54 18.13 7.84 14.18
N GLN A 55 17.46 7.57 15.30
CA GLN A 55 16.35 6.61 15.38
C GLN A 55 15.18 7.02 14.48
N GLN A 56 14.83 8.30 14.48
CA GLN A 56 13.77 8.86 13.63
C GLN A 56 14.10 8.64 12.14
N ILE A 57 15.30 9.06 11.70
CA ILE A 57 15.80 8.88 10.33
C ILE A 57 15.86 7.39 9.97
N SER A 58 16.34 6.55 10.88
CA SER A 58 16.42 5.10 10.67
C SER A 58 15.03 4.47 10.51
N TYR A 59 14.00 4.98 11.18
CA TYR A 59 12.63 4.51 10.99
C TYR A 59 12.12 4.87 9.59
N GLY A 60 12.24 6.14 9.20
CA GLY A 60 11.72 6.61 7.91
C GLY A 60 12.38 5.96 6.69
N ARG A 61 13.67 5.62 6.77
CA ARG A 61 14.41 4.98 5.66
C ARG A 61 13.99 3.54 5.36
N GLN A 62 13.41 2.84 6.36
CA GLN A 62 13.08 1.41 6.25
C GLN A 62 12.05 1.10 5.17
N ILE A 63 11.24 2.06 4.73
CA ILE A 63 10.24 1.83 3.66
C ILE A 63 10.84 1.19 2.40
N GLY A 64 12.08 1.55 2.04
CA GLY A 64 12.77 0.97 0.89
C GLY A 64 13.27 -0.46 1.10
N ASP A 65 13.30 -0.92 2.35
CA ASP A 65 13.85 -2.21 2.78
C ASP A 65 12.74 -3.19 3.24
N TRP A 66 11.47 -2.77 3.22
CA TRP A 66 10.35 -3.63 3.57
C TRP A 66 10.23 -4.81 2.59
N PRO A 67 10.09 -6.05 3.09
CA PRO A 67 10.05 -7.21 2.23
C PRO A 67 8.73 -7.27 1.45
N ALA A 68 8.79 -7.82 0.24
CA ALA A 68 7.59 -8.21 -0.48
C ALA A 68 6.82 -9.29 0.30
N PHE A 69 5.49 -9.32 0.18
CA PHE A 69 4.73 -10.45 0.72
C PHE A 69 5.14 -11.76 0.01
N PRO A 70 5.12 -12.91 0.69
CA PRO A 70 5.63 -14.17 0.16
C PRO A 70 5.01 -14.61 -1.19
N ASP A 71 3.76 -14.23 -1.45
CA ASP A 71 3.02 -14.52 -2.69
C ASP A 71 3.34 -13.56 -3.83
N THR A 72 3.90 -12.38 -3.55
CA THR A 72 3.93 -11.26 -4.51
C THR A 72 4.86 -11.54 -5.69
N VAL A 73 6.05 -12.05 -5.44
CA VAL A 73 7.07 -12.22 -6.49
C VAL A 73 6.60 -13.20 -7.56
N GLU A 74 6.02 -14.32 -7.16
CA GLU A 74 5.51 -15.33 -8.11
C GLU A 74 4.23 -14.86 -8.81
N ALA A 75 3.32 -14.22 -8.06
CA ALA A 75 2.12 -13.64 -8.64
C ALA A 75 2.44 -12.62 -9.74
N MET A 76 3.43 -11.76 -9.53
CA MET A 76 3.87 -10.77 -10.52
C MET A 76 4.42 -11.43 -11.79
N LYS A 77 5.15 -12.55 -11.68
CA LYS A 77 5.62 -13.29 -12.87
C LYS A 77 4.47 -13.85 -13.67
N ILE A 78 3.47 -14.41 -13.00
CA ILE A 78 2.27 -14.95 -13.66
C ILE A 78 1.51 -13.83 -14.37
N LEU A 79 1.24 -12.72 -13.67
CA LEU A 79 0.51 -11.57 -14.22
C LEU A 79 1.25 -10.94 -15.41
N ALA A 80 2.59 -10.91 -15.38
CA ALA A 80 3.41 -10.35 -16.46
C ALA A 80 3.30 -11.13 -17.79
N ASN A 81 2.82 -12.37 -17.76
CA ASN A 81 2.55 -13.13 -18.99
C ASN A 81 1.31 -12.63 -19.74
N HIS A 82 0.41 -11.92 -19.05
CA HIS A 82 -0.92 -11.53 -19.57
C HIS A 82 -1.12 -10.01 -19.62
N TYR A 83 -0.45 -9.27 -18.74
CA TYR A 83 -0.61 -7.82 -18.59
C TYR A 83 0.72 -7.07 -18.58
N LYS A 84 0.68 -5.80 -19.00
CA LYS A 84 1.74 -4.84 -18.70
C LYS A 84 1.59 -4.38 -17.26
N LEU A 85 2.65 -4.51 -16.46
CA LEU A 85 2.62 -4.20 -15.04
C LEU A 85 3.33 -2.89 -14.75
N PHE A 86 2.66 -2.00 -14.04
CA PHE A 86 3.20 -0.72 -13.58
C PHE A 86 2.86 -0.49 -12.12
N VAL A 87 3.71 0.24 -11.41
CA VAL A 87 3.46 0.65 -10.03
C VAL A 87 3.22 2.15 -9.97
N LEU A 88 2.03 2.55 -9.52
CA LEU A 88 1.76 3.90 -9.04
C LEU A 88 2.06 3.91 -7.52
N SER A 89 2.96 4.78 -7.06
CA SER A 89 3.42 4.77 -5.66
C SER A 89 3.63 6.17 -5.12
N ASN A 90 3.14 6.40 -3.90
CA ASN A 90 3.38 7.62 -3.11
C ASN A 90 4.80 7.68 -2.52
N VAL A 91 5.56 6.58 -2.59
CA VAL A 91 6.93 6.50 -2.10
C VAL A 91 7.87 7.23 -3.07
N ASP A 92 8.89 7.91 -2.54
CA ASP A 92 9.89 8.62 -3.34
C ASP A 92 10.75 7.67 -4.20
N GLU A 93 11.43 8.23 -5.19
CA GLU A 93 12.19 7.45 -6.17
C GLU A 93 13.35 6.66 -5.56
N ASP A 94 14.07 7.20 -4.57
CA ASP A 94 15.19 6.50 -3.96
C ASP A 94 14.73 5.30 -3.15
N SER A 95 13.63 5.46 -2.42
CA SER A 95 13.02 4.37 -1.65
C SER A 95 12.41 3.31 -2.56
N PHE A 96 11.70 3.71 -3.62
CA PHE A 96 11.15 2.79 -4.62
C PHE A 96 12.24 1.96 -5.31
N ARG A 97 13.37 2.60 -5.69
CA ARG A 97 14.51 1.91 -6.28
C ARG A 97 15.12 0.88 -5.33
N ARG A 98 15.15 1.15 -4.02
CA ARG A 98 15.59 0.15 -3.03
C ARG A 98 14.65 -1.03 -2.96
N THR A 99 13.33 -0.82 -2.94
CA THR A 99 12.34 -1.91 -3.02
C THR A 99 12.56 -2.78 -4.26
N CYS A 100 12.83 -2.15 -5.41
CA CYS A 100 13.08 -2.85 -6.68
C CYS A 100 14.48 -3.50 -6.79
N SER A 101 15.41 -3.16 -5.89
CA SER A 101 16.74 -3.80 -5.85
C SER A 101 16.65 -5.26 -5.39
N GLY A 102 15.61 -5.59 -4.61
CA GLY A 102 15.29 -6.95 -4.17
C GLY A 102 14.62 -7.82 -5.25
N PRO A 103 13.71 -8.74 -4.87
CA PRO A 103 13.13 -9.71 -5.80
C PRO A 103 12.02 -9.12 -6.69
N LEU A 104 11.49 -7.93 -6.36
CA LEU A 104 10.49 -7.25 -7.17
C LEU A 104 11.17 -6.52 -8.33
N LYS A 105 10.79 -6.86 -9.56
CA LYS A 105 11.27 -6.21 -10.79
C LYS A 105 10.08 -5.57 -11.49
N VAL A 106 9.83 -4.30 -11.17
CA VAL A 106 8.67 -3.54 -11.62
C VAL A 106 9.10 -2.16 -12.06
N GLU A 107 8.35 -1.59 -13.00
CA GLU A 107 8.54 -0.22 -13.44
C GLU A 107 7.53 0.69 -12.75
N ARG A 108 7.95 1.90 -12.40
CA ARG A 108 7.02 2.94 -11.96
C ARG A 108 6.15 3.34 -13.16
N PHE A 109 4.86 3.58 -12.91
CA PHE A 109 3.95 4.03 -13.94
C PHE A 109 4.46 5.31 -14.59
N GLN A 110 4.42 5.30 -15.92
CA GLN A 110 4.64 6.47 -16.76
C GLN A 110 3.40 6.66 -17.63
N GLU A 111 3.17 7.89 -18.08
CA GLU A 111 2.07 8.15 -19.00
C GLU A 111 2.26 7.32 -20.27
N ILE A 112 1.30 6.42 -20.49
CA ILE A 112 1.24 5.52 -21.64
C ILE A 112 -0.13 5.71 -22.26
N GLY A 113 -0.23 5.64 -23.59
CA GLY A 113 -1.46 5.88 -24.36
C GLY A 113 -2.54 4.79 -24.20
N ILE A 114 -2.73 4.25 -22.99
CA ILE A 114 -3.78 3.30 -22.62
C ILE A 114 -4.96 4.09 -22.07
N SER A 115 -6.17 3.81 -22.57
CA SER A 115 -7.38 4.43 -22.03
C SER A 115 -7.70 3.89 -20.63
N LYS A 116 -8.54 4.59 -19.86
CA LYS A 116 -8.90 4.16 -18.50
C LYS A 116 -9.52 2.76 -18.47
N GLU A 117 -10.29 2.43 -19.50
CA GLU A 117 -10.95 1.14 -19.67
C GLU A 117 -9.96 -0.02 -19.85
N GLY A 118 -8.74 0.27 -20.30
CA GLY A 118 -7.65 -0.68 -20.44
C GLY A 118 -6.76 -0.81 -19.19
N VAL A 119 -7.11 -0.15 -18.09
CA VAL A 119 -6.35 -0.15 -16.84
C VAL A 119 -7.17 -0.78 -15.72
N VAL A 120 -6.56 -1.70 -14.98
CA VAL A 120 -7.12 -2.26 -13.75
C VAL A 120 -6.27 -1.83 -12.56
N MET A 121 -6.88 -1.15 -11.59
CA MET A 121 -6.21 -0.84 -10.33
C MET A 121 -6.19 -2.09 -9.44
N VAL A 122 -5.02 -2.46 -8.94
CA VAL A 122 -4.86 -3.61 -8.01
C VAL A 122 -4.18 -3.10 -6.76
N ALA A 123 -4.92 -3.03 -5.66
CA ALA A 123 -4.44 -2.35 -4.45
C ALA A 123 -5.08 -2.91 -3.18
N GLN A 124 -4.42 -2.66 -2.04
CA GLN A 124 -4.95 -2.99 -0.71
C GLN A 124 -5.71 -1.82 -0.08
N SER A 125 -5.29 -0.56 -0.27
CA SER A 125 -5.96 0.60 0.33
C SER A 125 -7.27 0.92 -0.39
N LEU A 126 -8.36 0.85 0.36
CA LEU A 126 -9.69 1.23 -0.11
C LEU A 126 -9.88 2.74 -0.11
N ASP A 127 -9.42 3.41 0.95
CA ASP A 127 -9.65 4.83 1.18
C ASP A 127 -8.75 5.75 0.34
N LEU A 128 -7.64 5.25 -0.18
CA LEU A 128 -6.79 5.98 -1.13
C LEU A 128 -7.00 5.44 -2.55
N ASP A 129 -6.64 4.19 -2.83
CA ASP A 129 -6.56 3.68 -4.19
C ASP A 129 -7.94 3.45 -4.81
N HIS A 130 -8.78 2.63 -4.17
CA HIS A 130 -10.10 2.28 -4.74
C HIS A 130 -11.07 3.47 -4.75
N MET A 131 -11.01 4.34 -3.74
CA MET A 131 -11.79 5.58 -3.74
C MET A 131 -11.34 6.54 -4.85
N SER A 132 -10.03 6.68 -5.09
CA SER A 132 -9.52 7.50 -6.19
C SER A 132 -9.88 6.87 -7.54
N CYS A 133 -9.77 5.55 -7.66
CA CYS A 133 -10.17 4.78 -8.84
C CYS A 133 -11.60 5.12 -9.26
N LYS A 134 -12.55 5.03 -8.31
CA LYS A 134 -13.95 5.40 -8.55
C LYS A 134 -14.14 6.87 -8.87
N THR A 135 -13.54 7.75 -8.06
CA THR A 135 -13.68 9.21 -8.22
C THR A 135 -13.18 9.69 -9.58
N LEU A 136 -12.12 9.07 -10.09
CA LEU A 136 -11.51 9.39 -11.38
C LEU A 136 -12.17 8.64 -12.56
N GLY A 137 -13.17 7.79 -12.32
CA GLY A 137 -13.90 7.06 -13.36
C GLY A 137 -13.07 5.96 -14.05
N PHE A 138 -12.14 5.33 -13.32
CA PHE A 138 -11.54 4.08 -13.77
C PHE A 138 -12.54 2.92 -13.57
N PRO A 139 -12.40 1.81 -14.32
CA PRO A 139 -13.12 0.58 -14.03
C PRO A 139 -12.94 0.13 -12.56
N PRO A 140 -13.94 -0.55 -11.96
CA PRO A 140 -13.81 -1.11 -10.63
C PRO A 140 -12.54 -1.96 -10.46
N GLY A 141 -11.73 -1.63 -9.46
CA GLY A 141 -10.44 -2.26 -9.23
C GLY A 141 -10.52 -3.65 -8.58
N VAL A 142 -9.38 -4.32 -8.50
CA VAL A 142 -9.21 -5.58 -7.76
C VAL A 142 -8.66 -5.27 -6.37
N TRP A 143 -9.42 -5.62 -5.34
CA TRP A 143 -8.98 -5.45 -3.96
C TRP A 143 -8.22 -6.67 -3.47
N ILE A 144 -6.96 -6.46 -3.07
CA ILE A 144 -6.15 -7.47 -2.40
C ILE A 144 -6.24 -7.22 -0.90
N ALA A 145 -7.15 -7.92 -0.21
CA ALA A 145 -7.58 -7.59 1.15
C ALA A 145 -6.44 -7.71 2.19
N ARG A 146 -5.53 -8.67 2.00
CA ARG A 146 -4.46 -9.04 2.94
C ARG A 146 -5.04 -9.36 4.32
N LYS A 147 -5.46 -10.62 4.53
CA LYS A 147 -6.00 -11.12 5.80
C LYS A 147 -5.30 -10.53 7.04
N GLY A 148 -6.09 -9.88 7.89
CA GLY A 148 -5.61 -9.28 9.13
C GLY A 148 -4.97 -7.90 8.98
N ALA A 149 -5.01 -7.29 7.79
CA ALA A 149 -4.68 -5.89 7.61
C ALA A 149 -5.59 -5.00 8.47
N ILE A 150 -4.95 -4.05 9.16
CA ILE A 150 -5.63 -3.10 10.06
C ILE A 150 -5.74 -1.71 9.41
N MET A 151 -4.99 -1.49 8.33
CA MET A 151 -4.93 -0.22 7.59
C MET A 151 -5.57 -0.38 6.21
N GLY A 152 -5.88 0.75 5.56
CA GLY A 152 -6.44 0.78 4.21
C GLY A 152 -7.96 0.97 4.13
N GLY A 153 -8.60 1.44 5.21
CA GLY A 153 -10.03 1.80 5.22
C GLY A 153 -10.98 0.64 5.55
N ASP A 154 -12.20 1.00 5.99
CA ASP A 154 -13.27 0.04 6.27
C ASP A 154 -14.11 -0.16 5.00
N ARG A 155 -14.15 -1.40 4.51
CA ARG A 155 -14.87 -1.77 3.29
C ARG A 155 -16.35 -1.45 3.40
N LYS A 156 -17.00 -1.91 4.47
CA LYS A 156 -18.45 -1.79 4.61
C LYS A 156 -18.85 -0.33 4.65
N GLU A 157 -18.13 0.47 5.43
CA GLU A 157 -18.34 1.91 5.52
C GLU A 157 -18.22 2.58 4.14
N LEU A 158 -17.15 2.29 3.40
CA LEU A 158 -16.91 2.93 2.11
C LEU A 158 -17.89 2.47 1.02
N GLU A 159 -18.33 1.21 1.03
CA GLU A 159 -19.40 0.69 0.16
C GLU A 159 -20.75 1.34 0.50
N ASP A 160 -21.13 1.39 1.79
CA ASP A 160 -22.38 2.01 2.25
C ASP A 160 -22.43 3.50 1.90
N GLN A 161 -21.29 4.20 1.94
CA GLN A 161 -21.15 5.60 1.51
C GLN A 161 -21.10 5.77 -0.01
N GLY A 162 -21.07 4.68 -0.79
CA GLY A 162 -20.94 4.70 -2.24
C GLY A 162 -19.59 5.26 -2.72
N ARG A 163 -18.55 5.25 -1.89
CA ARG A 163 -17.23 5.85 -2.19
C ARG A 163 -16.28 4.92 -2.92
N ILE A 164 -16.54 3.62 -2.88
CA ILE A 164 -15.78 2.61 -3.63
C ILE A 164 -16.72 1.74 -4.46
N GLU A 165 -16.14 1.03 -5.43
CA GLU A 165 -16.77 -0.03 -6.20
C GLU A 165 -15.66 -1.01 -6.59
N LEU A 166 -15.80 -2.28 -6.19
CA LEU A 166 -14.78 -3.30 -6.37
C LEU A 166 -15.21 -4.27 -7.48
N GLY A 167 -14.33 -4.51 -8.45
CA GLY A 167 -14.57 -5.45 -9.53
C GLY A 167 -14.30 -6.90 -9.13
N ALA A 168 -13.29 -7.12 -8.29
CA ALA A 168 -12.99 -8.42 -7.71
C ALA A 168 -12.29 -8.26 -6.35
N VAL A 169 -12.31 -9.33 -5.56
CA VAL A 169 -11.69 -9.37 -4.23
C VAL A 169 -10.92 -10.67 -4.06
N TYR A 170 -9.68 -10.56 -3.59
CA TYR A 170 -8.81 -11.69 -3.26
C TYR A 170 -8.08 -11.43 -1.95
N GLU A 171 -7.73 -12.48 -1.21
CA GLU A 171 -6.96 -12.31 0.03
C GLU A 171 -5.48 -12.04 -0.26
N THR A 172 -4.96 -12.59 -1.35
CA THR A 172 -3.57 -12.49 -1.76
C THR A 172 -3.43 -12.13 -3.24
N LEU A 173 -2.26 -11.60 -3.62
CA LEU A 173 -1.96 -11.35 -5.03
C LEU A 173 -1.80 -12.69 -5.79
N GLY A 174 -1.33 -13.73 -5.09
CA GLY A 174 -1.24 -15.08 -5.64
C GLY A 174 -2.58 -15.66 -6.07
N GLU A 175 -3.64 -15.47 -5.27
CA GLU A 175 -5.00 -15.91 -5.64
C GLU A 175 -5.52 -15.17 -6.87
N PHE A 176 -5.30 -13.86 -6.95
CA PHE A 176 -5.66 -13.08 -8.13
C PHE A 176 -4.89 -13.57 -9.37
N ALA A 177 -3.59 -13.79 -9.26
CA ALA A 177 -2.76 -14.28 -10.36
C ALA A 177 -3.21 -15.67 -10.85
N ALA A 178 -3.60 -16.56 -9.94
CA ALA A 178 -4.15 -17.88 -10.29
C ALA A 178 -5.49 -17.77 -11.03
N ALA A 179 -6.36 -16.84 -10.62
CA ALA A 179 -7.62 -16.57 -11.31
C ALA A 179 -7.39 -16.02 -12.72
N VAL A 180 -6.47 -15.06 -12.89
CA VAL A 180 -6.04 -14.56 -14.21
C VAL A 180 -5.51 -15.70 -15.07
N GLN A 181 -4.60 -16.52 -14.53
CA GLN A 181 -4.01 -17.61 -15.29
C GLN A 181 -5.05 -18.60 -15.79
N THR A 182 -6.08 -18.90 -14.97
CA THR A 182 -7.20 -19.75 -15.38
C THR A 182 -8.02 -19.09 -16.49
N ALA A 183 -8.36 -17.81 -16.34
CA ALA A 183 -9.21 -17.09 -17.30
C ALA A 183 -8.58 -16.94 -18.70
N PHE A 184 -7.26 -16.93 -18.82
CA PHE A 184 -6.54 -16.86 -20.10
C PHE A 184 -6.23 -18.24 -20.72
N MET A 185 -6.58 -19.34 -20.03
CA MET A 185 -6.50 -20.69 -20.60
C MET A 185 -7.79 -21.13 -21.31
N GLU A 186 -8.90 -20.44 -21.06
CA GLU A 186 -10.22 -20.65 -21.68
C GLU A 186 -10.37 -19.86 -22.99
#